data_AF-A0A836TGA2-F1
#
_entry.id   AF-A0A836TGA2-F1
#
_cell.length_a   1.000
_cell.length_b   1.000
_cell.length_c   1.000
_cell.angle_alpha   90.00
_cell.angle_beta   90.00
_cell.angle_gamma   90.00
#
_symmetry.space_group_name_H-M   'P 1'
#
loop_
_entity.id
_entity.type
_entity.pdbx_description
1 polymer ?
#
loop_
_entity_poly.entity_id
_entity_poly.type
_entity_poly.pdbx_seq_one_letter_code
_entity_poly.pdbx_strand_id
1 'polypeptide(L)'
;MVIFSLFPNVCFAENQNLISKADQALAVGDLDNAEKLLAEAVKFNPEGYRALKALAELKFQLEKHEEADALIDQILKLEVTGGRKVLVFIEGEEKGRKGELIDETITKMVAPKTSGSKFVRPGALVP
;
A
#
# COMPACT_ATOMS: atom_id res chain seq x y z
N MET A 1 -2.99 -11.72 -46.09
CA MET A 1 -2.14 -10.72 -45.41
C MET A 1 -2.82 -10.40 -44.08
N VAL A 2 -2.34 -11.00 -42.99
CA VAL A 2 -2.94 -10.87 -41.65
C VAL A 2 -2.45 -9.54 -41.08
N ILE A 3 -3.35 -8.58 -40.91
CA ILE A 3 -3.07 -7.29 -40.29
C ILE A 3 -2.98 -7.54 -38.79
N PHE A 4 -1.76 -7.55 -38.28
CA PHE A 4 -1.46 -7.69 -36.86
C PHE A 4 -1.77 -6.34 -36.18
N SER A 5 -2.89 -6.27 -35.48
CA SER A 5 -3.24 -5.12 -34.64
C SER A 5 -2.31 -5.09 -33.43
N LEU A 6 -1.28 -4.25 -33.49
CA LEU A 6 -0.50 -3.82 -32.34
C LEU A 6 -1.39 -2.93 -31.48
N PHE A 7 -2.09 -3.53 -30.52
CA PHE A 7 -2.49 -2.79 -29.32
C PHE A 7 -1.18 -2.41 -28.61
N PRO A 8 -0.89 -1.12 -28.37
CA PRO A 8 0.16 -0.78 -27.44
C PRO A 8 -0.30 -1.30 -26.07
N ASN A 9 0.32 -2.39 -25.62
CA ASN A 9 0.42 -2.69 -24.20
C ASN A 9 1.03 -1.43 -23.57
N VAL A 10 0.19 -0.59 -23.00
CA VAL A 10 0.61 0.56 -22.21
C VAL A 10 1.53 -0.01 -21.15
N CYS A 11 2.82 0.32 -21.29
CA CYS A 11 3.87 -0.13 -20.42
C CYS A 11 3.51 0.23 -18.97
N PHE A 12 3.54 -0.79 -18.11
CA PHE A 12 3.66 -0.64 -16.66
C PHE A 12 4.97 0.09 -16.34
N ALA A 13 4.99 1.43 -16.38
CA ALA A 13 6.20 2.19 -16.03
C ALA A 13 5.99 3.65 -15.60
N GLU A 14 4.77 4.15 -15.41
CA GLU A 14 4.59 5.33 -14.55
C GLU A 14 4.31 4.84 -13.14
N ASN A 15 5.24 5.08 -12.21
CA ASN A 15 4.96 5.01 -10.78
C ASN A 15 4.01 6.18 -10.45
N GLN A 16 2.74 6.05 -10.85
CA GLN A 16 1.69 7.04 -10.61
C GLN A 16 1.33 7.00 -9.12
N ASN A 17 2.16 7.60 -8.28
CA ASN A 17 1.79 7.85 -6.90
C ASN A 17 0.74 8.98 -6.88
N LEU A 18 -0.51 8.63 -7.21
CA LEU A 18 -1.66 9.54 -7.29
C LEU A 18 -1.85 10.33 -6.00
N ILE A 19 -1.57 9.72 -4.85
CA ILE A 19 -1.59 10.38 -3.55
C ILE A 19 -0.54 11.50 -3.50
N SER A 20 0.70 11.24 -3.92
CA SER A 20 1.73 12.28 -3.96
C SER A 20 1.41 13.42 -4.93
N LYS A 21 0.76 13.14 -6.06
CA LYS A 21 0.27 14.20 -6.98
C LYS A 21 -0.86 15.02 -6.32
N ALA A 22 -1.76 14.36 -5.59
CA ALA A 22 -2.80 15.05 -4.83
C ALA A 22 -2.20 15.94 -3.74
N ASP A 23 -1.18 15.48 -3.01
CA ASP A 23 -0.47 16.27 -2.00
C ASP A 23 0.15 17.55 -2.61
N GLN A 24 0.71 17.45 -3.82
CA GLN A 24 1.21 18.63 -4.54
C GLN A 24 0.10 19.59 -4.92
N ALA A 25 -1.04 19.07 -5.39
CA ALA A 25 -2.22 19.90 -5.70
C ALA A 25 -2.77 20.60 -4.44
N LEU A 26 -2.83 19.90 -3.30
CA LEU A 26 -3.21 20.49 -2.01
C LEU A 26 -2.23 21.59 -1.58
N ALA A 27 -0.92 21.39 -1.75
CA ALA A 27 0.10 22.37 -1.39
C ALA A 27 -0.02 23.69 -2.18
N VAL A 28 -0.56 23.65 -3.40
CA VAL A 28 -0.84 24.85 -4.21
C VAL A 28 -2.29 25.34 -4.10
N GLY A 29 -3.12 24.68 -3.28
CA GLY A 29 -4.53 25.03 -3.07
C GLY A 29 -5.49 24.58 -4.18
N ASP A 30 -5.05 23.71 -5.10
CA ASP A 30 -5.87 23.15 -6.17
C ASP A 30 -6.71 21.96 -5.65
N LEU A 31 -7.76 22.29 -4.90
CA LEU A 31 -8.62 21.32 -4.22
C LEU A 31 -9.38 20.43 -5.21
N ASP A 32 -9.83 20.97 -6.34
CA ASP A 32 -10.58 20.22 -7.36
C ASP A 32 -9.73 19.11 -8.00
N ASN A 33 -8.47 19.42 -8.29
CA ASN A 33 -7.54 18.44 -8.85
C ASN A 33 -7.11 17.41 -7.80
N ALA A 34 -6.85 17.86 -6.55
CA ALA A 34 -6.57 16.95 -5.44
C ALA A 34 -7.71 15.95 -5.23
N GLU A 35 -8.97 16.41 -5.24
CA GLU A 35 -10.16 15.56 -5.08
C GLU A 35 -10.24 14.50 -6.19
N LYS A 36 -9.99 14.89 -7.45
CA LYS A 36 -9.97 13.96 -8.59
C LYS A 36 -8.88 12.91 -8.47
N LEU A 37 -7.66 13.32 -8.15
CA LEU A 37 -6.50 12.43 -8.01
C LEU A 37 -6.70 11.43 -6.87
N LEU A 38 -7.24 11.87 -5.73
CA LEU A 38 -7.57 11.00 -4.60
C LEU A 38 -8.72 10.04 -4.94
N ALA A 39 -9.76 10.52 -5.63
CA ALA A 39 -10.85 9.65 -6.08
C ALA A 39 -10.36 8.57 -7.06
N GLU A 40 -9.42 8.90 -7.94
CA GLU A 40 -8.77 7.92 -8.83
C GLU A 40 -7.91 6.93 -8.04
N ALA A 41 -7.16 7.40 -7.03
CA ALA A 41 -6.37 6.54 -6.14
C ALA A 41 -7.23 5.53 -5.38
N VAL A 42 -8.40 5.96 -4.89
CA VAL A 42 -9.38 5.08 -4.24
C VAL A 42 -9.96 4.06 -5.23
N LYS A 43 -10.25 4.44 -6.48
CA LYS A 43 -10.70 3.48 -7.51
C LYS A 43 -9.63 2.43 -7.82
N PHE A 44 -8.36 2.83 -7.87
CA PHE A 44 -7.25 1.93 -8.15
C PHE A 44 -6.98 0.95 -7.00
N ASN A 45 -7.11 1.41 -5.75
CA ASN A 45 -7.00 0.57 -4.56
C ASN A 45 -8.11 0.88 -3.54
N PRO A 46 -9.28 0.23 -3.67
CA PRO A 46 -10.45 0.49 -2.81
C PRO A 46 -10.25 0.11 -1.33
N GLU A 47 -9.26 -0.74 -1.02
CA GLU A 47 -8.91 -1.13 0.36
C GLU A 47 -7.69 -0.34 0.87
N GLY A 48 -7.16 0.59 0.07
CA GLY A 48 -6.03 1.42 0.41
C GLY A 48 -6.41 2.52 1.40
N TYR A 49 -6.26 2.24 2.70
CA TYR A 49 -6.65 3.18 3.77
C TYR A 49 -6.06 4.60 3.60
N ARG A 50 -4.84 4.72 3.02
CA ARG A 50 -4.17 6.02 2.84
C ARG A 50 -4.94 6.95 1.89
N ALA A 51 -5.40 6.42 0.74
CA ALA A 51 -6.16 7.20 -0.23
C ALA A 51 -7.55 7.55 0.32
N LEU A 52 -8.21 6.58 0.96
CA LEU A 52 -9.51 6.80 1.63
C LEU A 52 -9.42 7.89 2.70
N LYS A 53 -8.39 7.83 3.56
CA LYS A 53 -8.17 8.82 4.62
C LYS A 53 -7.93 10.21 4.05
N ALA A 54 -7.02 10.34 3.08
CA ALA A 54 -6.71 11.62 2.46
C ALA A 54 -7.94 12.24 1.78
N LEU A 55 -8.75 11.42 1.10
CA LEU A 55 -10.00 11.89 0.50
C LEU A 55 -11.01 12.34 1.56
N ALA A 56 -11.17 11.58 2.65
CA ALA A 56 -12.06 11.95 3.75
C ALA A 56 -11.65 13.27 4.41
N GLU A 57 -10.35 13.48 4.64
CA GLU A 57 -9.81 14.74 5.18
C GLU A 57 -10.11 15.93 4.26
N LEU A 58 -9.91 15.76 2.95
CA LEU A 58 -10.26 16.80 1.96
C LEU A 58 -11.78 17.07 1.95
N LYS A 59 -12.62 16.04 1.97
CA LYS A 59 -14.09 16.19 2.02
C LYS A 59 -14.53 16.92 3.29
N PHE A 60 -13.89 16.64 4.42
CA PHE A 60 -14.13 17.33 5.67
C PHE A 60 -13.75 18.82 5.58
N GLN A 61 -12.60 19.15 4.98
CA GLN A 61 -12.19 20.54 4.72
C GLN A 61 -13.16 21.29 3.79
N LEU A 62 -13.79 20.57 2.86
CA LEU A 62 -14.81 21.10 1.96
C LEU A 62 -16.23 21.11 2.57
N GLU A 63 -16.36 20.85 3.87
CA GLU A 63 -17.65 20.76 4.61
C GLU A 63 -18.61 19.68 4.07
N LYS A 64 -18.10 18.73 3.27
CA LYS A 64 -18.84 17.56 2.75
C LYS A 64 -18.83 16.44 3.78
N HIS A 65 -19.41 16.69 4.96
CA HIS A 65 -19.31 15.78 6.12
C HIS A 65 -19.90 14.39 5.86
N GLU A 66 -21.04 14.29 5.19
CA GLU A 66 -21.66 12.98 4.88
C GLU A 66 -20.76 12.11 3.99
N GLU A 67 -20.07 12.71 3.01
CA GLU A 67 -19.14 12.00 2.15
C GLU A 67 -17.86 11.58 2.90
N ALA A 68 -17.38 12.43 3.82
CA ALA A 68 -16.25 12.11 4.67
C ALA A 68 -16.57 10.94 5.62
N ASP A 69 -17.74 10.95 6.25
CA ASP A 69 -18.20 9.89 7.15
C ASP A 69 -18.31 8.55 6.43
N ALA A 70 -18.86 8.53 5.21
CA ALA A 70 -18.95 7.31 4.41
C ALA A 70 -17.57 6.68 4.11
N LEU A 71 -16.56 7.52 3.86
CA LEU A 71 -15.18 7.08 3.65
C LEU A 71 -14.54 6.57 4.94
N ILE A 72 -14.81 7.22 6.08
CA ILE A 72 -14.32 6.78 7.40
C ILE A 72 -14.94 5.43 7.77
N ASP A 73 -16.24 5.25 7.56
CA ASP A 73 -16.94 3.98 7.76
C ASP A 73 -16.35 2.86 6.90
N GLN A 74 -15.93 3.17 5.67
CA GLN A 74 -15.23 2.22 4.82
C GLN A 74 -13.87 1.83 5.41
N ILE A 75 -13.09 2.80 5.92
CA ILE A 75 -11.79 2.53 6.57
C ILE A 75 -11.98 1.64 7.81
N LEU A 76 -13.00 1.91 8.63
CA LEU A 76 -13.27 1.16 9.85
C LEU A 76 -13.71 -0.30 9.59
N LYS A 77 -14.20 -0.61 8.39
CA LYS A 77 -14.53 -1.97 7.95
C LYS A 77 -13.31 -2.77 7.47
N LEU A 78 -12.17 -2.13 7.23
CA LEU A 78 -10.96 -2.81 6.78
C LEU A 78 -10.38 -3.71 7.87
N GLU A 79 -9.79 -4.83 7.47
CA GLU A 79 -9.08 -5.72 8.39
C GLU A 79 -7.86 -4.99 8.97
N VAL A 80 -7.77 -4.93 10.31
CA VAL A 80 -6.59 -4.38 10.98
C VAL A 80 -5.42 -5.35 10.73
N THR A 81 -4.47 -4.93 9.91
CA THR A 81 -3.25 -5.68 9.61
C THR A 81 -2.05 -5.02 10.27
N GLY A 82 -1.08 -5.83 10.72
CA GLY A 82 0.14 -5.33 11.37
C GLY A 82 1.16 -4.75 10.38
N GLY A 83 0.98 -5.05 9.09
CA GLY A 83 1.85 -4.69 8.00
C GLY A 83 1.19 -4.97 6.65
N ARG A 84 1.87 -4.61 5.56
CA ARG A 84 1.31 -4.82 4.21
C ARG A 84 1.47 -6.28 3.81
N LYS A 85 0.36 -6.99 3.59
CA LYS A 85 0.39 -8.33 2.97
C LYS A 85 0.97 -8.20 1.55
N VAL A 86 2.04 -8.92 1.25
CA VAL A 86 2.74 -8.92 -0.03
C VAL A 86 2.95 -10.34 -0.56
N LEU A 87 3.14 -10.45 -1.86
CA LEU A 87 3.56 -11.70 -2.50
C LEU A 87 5.02 -11.56 -2.92
N VAL A 88 5.89 -12.38 -2.35
CA VAL A 88 7.33 -12.35 -2.58
C VAL A 88 7.69 -13.42 -3.60
N PHE A 89 8.37 -13.02 -4.67
CA PHE A 89 8.91 -13.92 -5.67
C PHE A 89 10.41 -14.09 -5.42
N ILE A 90 10.86 -15.34 -5.36
CA ILE A 90 12.28 -15.68 -5.28
C ILE A 90 12.73 -16.00 -6.71
N GLU A 91 13.89 -15.51 -7.11
CA GLU A 91 14.46 -15.80 -8.43
C GLU A 91 14.59 -17.31 -8.64
N GLY A 92 13.94 -17.84 -9.69
CA GLY A 92 13.86 -19.27 -9.99
C GLY A 92 12.63 -19.99 -9.42
N GLU A 93 11.79 -19.36 -8.59
CA GLU A 93 10.49 -19.90 -8.16
C GLU A 93 9.34 -19.23 -8.93
N GLU A 94 8.54 -20.03 -9.65
CA GLU A 94 7.35 -19.51 -10.33
C GLU A 94 6.20 -19.17 -9.37
N LYS A 95 6.20 -19.74 -8.16
CA LYS A 95 5.16 -19.53 -7.16
C LYS A 95 5.57 -18.47 -6.16
N GLY A 96 4.85 -17.35 -6.16
CA GLY A 96 5.00 -16.32 -5.13
C GLY A 96 4.60 -16.83 -3.74
N ARG A 97 5.36 -16.43 -2.73
CA ARG A 97 5.11 -16.75 -1.31
C ARG A 97 4.39 -15.57 -0.64
N LYS A 98 3.33 -15.85 0.13
CA LYS A 98 2.65 -14.81 0.92
C LYS A 98 3.56 -14.38 2.07
N GLY A 99 3.75 -13.08 2.23
CA GLY A 99 4.48 -12.46 3.33
C GLY A 99 3.78 -11.19 3.81
N GLU A 100 4.31 -10.58 4.86
CA GLU A 100 3.84 -9.31 5.40
C GLU A 100 5.06 -8.40 5.55
N LEU A 101 5.01 -7.21 4.96
CA LEU A 101 6.01 -6.17 5.18
C LEU A 101 5.73 -5.52 6.52
N ILE A 102 6.61 -5.79 7.47
CA ILE A 102 6.61 -5.19 8.80
C ILE A 102 7.66 -4.07 8.78
N ASP A 103 7.31 -2.93 9.36
CA ASP A 103 8.26 -1.83 9.57
C ASP A 103 9.41 -2.33 10.47
N GLU A 104 10.65 -1.92 10.18
CA GLU A 104 11.83 -2.30 10.95
C GLU A 104 11.71 -1.92 12.43
N THR A 105 10.97 -0.85 12.72
CA THR A 105 10.66 -0.36 14.08
C THR A 105 9.64 -1.22 14.84
N ILE A 106 8.90 -2.10 14.15
CA ILE A 106 7.92 -3.03 14.71
C ILE A 106 8.51 -4.45 14.79
N THR A 107 9.83 -4.59 14.98
CA THR A 107 10.37 -5.85 15.51
C THR A 107 9.91 -5.97 16.96
N LYS A 108 8.76 -6.64 17.17
CA LYS A 108 8.38 -7.11 18.50
C LYS A 108 9.52 -7.95 19.03
N MET A 109 10.11 -7.49 20.14
CA MET A 109 10.85 -8.32 21.08
C MET A 109 9.97 -9.53 21.44
N VAL A 110 10.17 -10.64 20.73
CA VAL A 110 9.89 -11.96 21.26
C VAL A 110 11.13 -12.78 20.96
N ALA A 111 12.11 -12.66 21.85
CA ALA A 111 13.16 -13.67 21.92
C ALA A 111 12.46 -15.03 22.07
N PRO A 112 12.64 -15.98 21.13
CA PRO A 112 12.06 -17.30 21.30
C PRO A 112 12.63 -17.91 22.58
N LYS A 113 11.76 -18.24 23.55
CA LYS A 113 12.13 -18.86 24.84
C LYS A 113 12.64 -20.30 24.73
N THR A 114 12.87 -20.79 23.52
CA THR A 114 13.53 -22.05 23.25
C THR A 114 14.61 -21.81 22.20
N SER A 115 15.78 -21.36 22.69
CA SER A 115 17.04 -21.47 21.96
C SER A 115 17.35 -22.94 21.79
N GLY A 116 16.94 -23.50 20.66
CA GLY A 116 17.07 -24.94 20.43
C GLY A 116 16.50 -25.37 19.10
N SER A 117 16.97 -24.81 17.98
CA SER A 117 16.68 -25.44 16.68
C SER A 117 17.68 -25.03 15.59
N LYS A 118 18.48 -26.02 15.20
CA LYS A 118 18.99 -26.36 13.85
C LYS A 118 19.73 -25.33 12.99
N PHE A 119 19.78 -24.04 13.34
CA PHE A 119 20.34 -22.99 12.50
C PHE A 119 21.62 -22.36 13.04
N VAL A 120 22.08 -22.76 14.25
CA VAL A 120 23.38 -22.36 14.78
C VAL A 120 24.43 -23.38 14.34
N ARG A 121 25.39 -22.94 13.52
CA ARG A 121 26.56 -23.78 13.16
C ARG A 121 27.46 -23.93 14.40
N PRO A 122 27.96 -25.14 14.72
CA PRO A 122 28.93 -25.30 15.81
C PRO A 122 30.16 -24.42 15.54
N GLY A 123 30.56 -23.61 16.53
CA GLY A 123 31.73 -22.71 16.45
C GLY A 123 31.43 -21.25 16.11
N ALA A 124 30.17 -20.85 15.92
CA ALA A 124 29.80 -19.45 15.63
C ALA A 124 29.77 -18.53 16.88
N LEU A 125 29.99 -19.09 18.07
CA LEU A 125 30.20 -18.32 19.30
C LEU A 125 31.65 -18.51 19.72
N VAL A 126 32.47 -17.52 19.37
CA VAL A 126 33.79 -17.29 19.98
C VAL A 126 33.55 -16.12 20.98
N PRO A 127 34.16 -16.16 22.18
CA PRO A 127 33.72 -15.38 23.34
C PRO A 127 33.86 -13.87 23.17
#